data_AF-A0A0D9WN96-F1
#
_entry.id   AF-A0A0D9WN96-F1
#
_cell.length_a   1.000
_cell.length_b   1.000
_cell.length_c   1.000
_cell.angle_alpha   90.00
_cell.angle_beta   90.00
_cell.angle_gamma   90.00
#
_symmetry.space_group_name_H-M   'P 1'
#
loop_
_entity.id
_entity.type
_entity.pdbx_description
1 polymer ?
#
loop_
_entity_poly.entity_id
_entity_poly.type
_entity_poly.pdbx_seq_one_letter_code
_entity_poly.pdbx_strand_id
1 'polypeptide(L)'
;MVDARRMFDRMTDRTTASWNTMVACCCKAGDIVSAREVFDASLQATASNVVSWNTMIDGYCKACRMDAARNLFDRMGLPDIVTWNTMIAGHVVMMPTTVTM
;
A
#
# COMPACT_ATOMS: atom_id res chain seq x y z
N MET A 1 -4.33 -14.32 -7.49
CA MET A 1 -4.43 -12.90 -7.90
C MET A 1 -5.42 -12.67 -9.03
N VAL A 2 -5.33 -13.44 -10.13
CA VAL A 2 -6.25 -13.30 -11.28
C VAL A 2 -7.74 -13.39 -10.89
N ASP A 3 -8.09 -14.33 -10.01
CA ASP A 3 -9.49 -14.51 -9.58
C ASP A 3 -10.01 -13.37 -8.70
N ALA A 4 -9.17 -12.86 -7.77
CA ALA A 4 -9.51 -11.71 -6.94
C ALA A 4 -9.74 -10.46 -7.79
N ARG A 5 -8.89 -10.22 -8.81
CA ARG A 5 -9.06 -9.09 -9.74
C ARG A 5 -10.32 -9.23 -10.57
N ARG A 6 -10.61 -10.42 -11.11
CA ARG A 6 -11.86 -10.67 -11.85
C ARG A 6 -13.11 -10.44 -11.01
N MET A 7 -13.10 -10.88 -9.74
CA MET A 7 -14.22 -10.61 -8.83
C MET A 7 -14.39 -9.12 -8.57
N PHE A 8 -13.28 -8.42 -8.33
CA PHE A 8 -13.28 -6.98 -8.12
C PHE A 8 -13.74 -6.18 -9.35
N ASP A 9 -13.36 -6.61 -10.55
CA ASP A 9 -13.76 -5.99 -11.81
C ASP A 9 -15.27 -6.12 -12.06
N ARG A 10 -15.90 -7.17 -11.51
CA ARG A 10 -17.36 -7.41 -11.59
C ARG A 10 -18.18 -6.68 -10.52
N MET A 11 -17.55 -6.05 -9.52
CA MET A 11 -18.28 -5.27 -8.52
C MET A 11 -18.82 -3.98 -9.15
N THR A 12 -20.13 -3.79 -9.11
CA THR A 12 -20.80 -2.56 -9.58
C THR A 12 -20.58 -1.41 -8.59
N ASP A 13 -20.58 -1.72 -7.29
CA ASP A 13 -20.39 -0.76 -6.21
C ASP A 13 -19.14 -1.10 -5.40
N ARG A 14 -18.00 -0.52 -5.82
CA ARG A 14 -16.72 -0.70 -5.10
C ARG A 14 -16.67 0.23 -3.91
N THR A 15 -16.55 -0.34 -2.72
CA THR A 15 -16.36 0.41 -1.48
C THR A 15 -14.86 0.66 -1.21
N THR A 16 -14.53 1.63 -0.38
CA THR A 16 -13.16 1.87 0.11
C THR A 16 -12.50 0.61 0.66
N ALA A 17 -13.25 -0.23 1.37
CA ALA A 17 -12.75 -1.49 1.89
C ALA A 17 -12.32 -2.44 0.76
N SER A 18 -13.12 -2.58 -0.30
CA SER A 18 -12.79 -3.44 -1.44
C SER A 18 -11.52 -2.99 -2.18
N TRP A 19 -11.33 -1.67 -2.33
CA TRP A 19 -10.08 -1.10 -2.88
C TRP A 19 -8.88 -1.44 -2.00
N ASN A 20 -8.99 -1.23 -0.68
CA ASN A 20 -7.91 -1.49 0.27
C ASN A 20 -7.53 -2.98 0.29
N THR A 21 -8.52 -3.87 0.23
CA THR A 21 -8.29 -5.31 0.13
C THR A 21 -7.52 -5.65 -1.14
N MET A 22 -7.89 -5.07 -2.29
CA MET A 22 -7.18 -5.33 -3.55
C MET A 22 -5.73 -4.84 -3.52
N VAL A 23 -5.49 -3.62 -3.04
CA VAL A 23 -4.11 -3.09 -2.87
C VAL A 23 -3.30 -4.01 -1.95
N ALA A 24 -3.85 -4.38 -0.78
CA ALA A 24 -3.18 -5.26 0.17
C ALA A 24 -2.87 -6.64 -0.43
N CYS A 25 -3.80 -7.22 -1.20
CA CYS A 25 -3.58 -8.48 -1.91
C CYS A 25 -2.43 -8.37 -2.92
N CYS A 26 -2.38 -7.30 -3.72
CA CYS A 26 -1.29 -7.05 -4.66
C CYS A 26 0.05 -6.90 -3.95
N CYS A 27 0.12 -6.10 -2.88
CA CYS A 27 1.33 -5.95 -2.07
C CYS A 27 1.82 -7.28 -1.51
N LYS A 28 0.91 -8.10 -0.95
CA LYS A 28 1.25 -9.44 -0.41
C LYS A 28 1.73 -10.41 -1.48
N ALA A 29 1.26 -10.28 -2.71
CA ALA A 29 1.72 -11.08 -3.84
C ALA A 29 3.08 -10.60 -4.41
N GLY A 30 3.66 -9.52 -3.87
CA GLY A 30 4.88 -8.90 -4.40
C GLY A 30 4.66 -8.08 -5.67
N ASP A 31 3.42 -8.02 -6.18
CA ASP A 31 3.06 -7.26 -7.36
C ASP A 31 2.71 -5.82 -7.00
N ILE A 32 3.76 -5.07 -6.68
CA ILE A 32 3.65 -3.67 -6.28
C ILE A 32 3.20 -2.74 -7.41
N VAL A 33 3.37 -3.16 -8.68
CA VAL A 33 2.92 -2.40 -9.85
C VAL A 33 1.40 -2.44 -9.92
N SER A 34 0.80 -3.63 -9.91
CA SER A 34 -0.65 -3.75 -9.85
C SER A 34 -1.24 -3.11 -8.59
N ALA A 35 -0.56 -3.21 -7.44
CA ALA A 35 -0.99 -2.54 -6.21
C ALA A 35 -1.12 -1.03 -6.42
N ARG A 36 -0.13 -0.43 -7.09
CA ARG A 36 -0.12 0.99 -7.39
C ARG A 36 -1.23 1.40 -8.35
N GLU A 37 -1.46 0.62 -9.40
CA GLU A 37 -2.54 0.88 -10.36
C GLU A 37 -3.92 0.87 -9.68
N VAL A 38 -4.16 -0.12 -8.80
CA VAL A 38 -5.41 -0.21 -8.03
C VAL A 38 -5.53 0.98 -7.08
N PHE A 39 -4.45 1.37 -6.42
CA PHE A 39 -4.44 2.54 -5.53
C PHE A 39 -4.75 3.84 -6.28
N ASP A 40 -4.12 4.07 -7.44
CA ASP A 40 -4.37 5.26 -8.26
C ASP A 40 -5.81 5.28 -8.82
N ALA A 41 -6.35 4.12 -9.21
CA ALA A 41 -7.77 4.01 -9.57
C ALA A 41 -8.70 4.34 -8.38
N SER A 42 -8.33 3.94 -7.16
CA SER A 42 -9.11 4.28 -5.96
C SER A 42 -9.10 5.78 -5.64
N LEU A 43 -7.99 6.47 -5.93
CA LEU A 43 -7.88 7.93 -5.82
C LEU A 43 -8.80 8.64 -6.81
N GLN A 44 -8.81 8.19 -8.08
CA GLN A 44 -9.69 8.76 -9.12
C GLN A 44 -11.17 8.55 -8.79
N ALA A 45 -11.52 7.41 -8.20
CA ALA A 45 -12.87 7.13 -7.73
C ALA A 45 -13.25 7.88 -6.44
N THR A 46 -12.37 8.73 -5.88
CA THR A 46 -12.55 9.41 -4.58
C THR A 46 -12.87 8.43 -3.44
N ALA A 47 -12.43 7.17 -3.57
CA ALA A 47 -12.71 6.10 -2.61
C ALA A 47 -11.56 5.89 -1.62
N SER A 48 -10.44 6.59 -1.79
CA SER A 48 -9.26 6.46 -0.92
C SER A 48 -9.46 7.16 0.43
N ASN A 49 -9.02 6.53 1.52
CA ASN A 49 -8.93 7.15 2.84
C ASN A 49 -7.55 6.89 3.45
N VAL A 50 -7.31 7.36 4.67
CA VAL A 50 -6.04 7.16 5.41
C VAL A 50 -5.57 5.69 5.39
N VAL A 51 -6.50 4.74 5.47
CA VAL A 51 -6.18 3.30 5.38
C VAL A 51 -5.64 2.91 4.01
N SER A 52 -6.20 3.44 2.92
CA SER A 52 -5.69 3.22 1.56
C SER A 52 -4.24 3.67 1.41
N TRP A 53 -3.94 4.87 1.91
CA TRP A 53 -2.59 5.45 1.89
C TRP A 53 -1.61 4.61 2.72
N ASN A 54 -1.98 4.28 3.96
CA ASN A 54 -1.17 3.45 4.84
C ASN A 54 -0.91 2.06 4.25
N THR A 55 -1.90 1.46 3.61
CA THR A 55 -1.76 0.14 2.94
C THR A 55 -0.74 0.18 1.82
N MET A 56 -0.73 1.25 1.00
CA MET A 56 0.21 1.38 -0.11
C MET A 56 1.64 1.73 0.39
N ILE A 57 1.75 2.60 1.40
CA ILE A 57 3.04 2.93 2.05
C ILE A 57 3.68 1.67 2.65
N ASP A 58 2.91 0.88 3.41
CA ASP A 58 3.36 -0.40 3.96
C ASP A 58 3.80 -1.38 2.86
N GLY A 59 3.04 -1.44 1.76
CA GLY A 59 3.40 -2.21 0.57
C GLY A 59 4.76 -1.82 0.00
N TYR A 60 5.03 -0.52 -0.14
CA TYR A 60 6.33 -0.03 -0.60
C TYR A 60 7.47 -0.33 0.38
N CYS A 61 7.24 -0.16 1.70
CA CYS A 61 8.21 -0.52 2.73
C CYS A 61 8.61 -2.00 2.63
N LYS A 62 7.63 -2.90 2.53
CA LYS A 62 7.85 -4.35 2.42
C LYS A 62 8.50 -4.78 1.10
N ALA A 63 8.30 -4.00 0.04
CA ALA A 63 8.97 -4.21 -1.24
C ALA A 63 10.38 -3.58 -1.30
N CYS A 64 10.92 -3.08 -0.17
CA CYS A 64 12.18 -2.35 -0.08
C CYS A 64 12.25 -1.10 -0.99
N ARG A 65 11.10 -0.49 -1.31
CA ARG A 65 10.99 0.72 -2.15
C ARG A 65 10.76 1.97 -1.29
N MET A 66 11.71 2.27 -0.41
CA MET A 66 11.53 3.32 0.60
C MET A 66 11.39 4.73 0.02
N ASP A 67 12.05 5.01 -1.11
CA ASP A 67 11.89 6.30 -1.80
C ASP A 67 10.46 6.50 -2.29
N ALA A 68 9.82 5.44 -2.78
CA ALA A 68 8.42 5.47 -3.19
C ALA A 68 7.47 5.58 -1.99
N ALA A 69 7.77 4.88 -0.88
CA ALA A 69 7.04 5.00 0.37
C ALA A 69 7.09 6.45 0.89
N ARG A 70 8.28 7.06 0.88
CA ARG A 70 8.51 8.43 1.32
C ARG A 70 7.79 9.45 0.43
N ASN A 71 7.90 9.31 -0.88
CA ASN A 71 7.18 10.19 -1.81
C ASN A 71 5.66 10.15 -1.58
N LEU A 72 5.10 8.96 -1.33
CA LEU A 72 3.69 8.80 -1.08
C LEU A 72 3.28 9.36 0.29
N PHE A 73 4.12 9.19 1.31
CA PHE A 73 3.96 9.79 2.63
C PHE A 73 3.86 11.32 2.55
N ASP A 74 4.79 11.96 1.83
CA ASP A 74 4.82 13.42 1.69
C ASP A 74 3.59 13.95 0.93
N ARG A 75 3.00 13.14 0.04
CA ARG A 75 1.77 13.48 -0.71
C ARG A 75 0.48 13.33 0.10
N MET A 76 0.49 12.57 1.20
CA MET A 76 -0.70 12.29 2.00
C MET A 76 -1.23 13.53 2.74
N GLY A 77 -0.35 14.51 3.01
CA GLY A 77 -0.68 15.79 3.66
C GLY A 77 -0.95 15.70 5.16
N LEU A 78 -1.70 14.69 5.62
CA LEU A 78 -2.06 14.46 7.03
C LEU A 78 -1.78 13.00 7.45
N PRO A 79 -0.52 12.65 7.73
CA PRO A 79 -0.16 11.33 8.24
C PRO A 79 -0.69 11.10 9.66
N ASP A 80 -1.21 9.91 9.93
CA ASP A 80 -1.64 9.49 11.28
C ASP A 80 -0.56 8.68 12.00
N ILE A 81 -0.84 8.29 13.25
CA ILE A 81 0.12 7.50 14.04
C ILE A 81 0.48 6.18 13.36
N VAL A 82 -0.44 5.58 12.61
CA VAL A 82 -0.18 4.36 11.84
C VAL A 82 0.79 4.67 10.70
N THR A 83 0.60 5.77 9.96
CA THR A 83 1.50 6.19 8.88
C THR A 83 2.94 6.36 9.37
N TRP A 84 3.13 7.05 10.50
CA TRP A 84 4.46 7.26 11.10
C TRP A 84 5.09 5.94 11.55
N ASN A 85 4.33 5.08 12.22
CA ASN A 85 4.81 3.77 12.66
C ASN A 85 5.22 2.88 11.47
N THR A 86 4.46 2.92 10.37
CA THR A 86 4.78 2.19 9.15
C THR A 86 6.11 2.65 8.52
N MET A 87 6.36 3.96 8.47
CA MET A 87 7.63 4.49 7.95
C MET A 87 8.82 4.07 8.82
N ILE A 88 8.70 4.21 10.15
CA ILE A 88 9.75 3.82 11.10
C ILE A 88 10.04 2.32 10.99
N ALA A 89 9.00 1.48 11.00
CA ALA A 89 9.14 0.04 10.85
C ALA A 89 9.81 -0.35 9.53
N GLY A 90 9.43 0.31 8.43
CA GLY A 90 10.05 0.11 7.13
C GLY A 90 11.56 0.37 7.11
N HIS A 91 12.01 1.45 7.77
CA HIS A 91 13.43 1.76 7.89
C HIS A 91 14.19 0.75 8.76
N VAL A 92 13.57 0.25 9.84
CA VAL A 92 14.18 -0.77 10.71
C VAL A 92 14.37 -2.09 9.97
N VAL A 93 13.36 -2.53 9.19
CA VAL A 93 13.45 -3.77 8.39
C VAL A 93 14.56 -3.68 7.33
N MET A 94 14.91 -2.47 6.88
CA MET A 94 15.99 -2.27 5.91
C MET A 94 17.39 -2.33 6.52
N MET A 95 17.55 -2.26 7.84
CA MET A 95 18.83 -2.55 8.48
C MET A 95 18.98 -4.07 8.56
N PRO A 96 19.84 -4.69 7.74
CA PRO A 96 20.08 -6.11 7.88
C PRO A 96 20.67 -6.31 9.28
N THR A 97 20.08 -7.17 10.09
CA THR A 97 20.69 -7.67 11.33
C THR A 97 21.87 -8.62 11.02
N THR A 98 22.68 -8.32 9.99
CA THR A 98 23.87 -9.10 9.61
C THR A 98 25.07 -8.82 10.53
N VAL A 99 24.85 -8.28 11.73
CA VAL A 99 25.87 -8.25 12.77
C VAL A 99 25.40 -9.13 13.93
N THR A 100 25.28 -10.43 13.66
CA THR A 100 25.39 -11.46 14.70
C THR A 100 25.94 -12.76 14.10
N MET A 101 27.17 -13.06 14.53
CA MET A 101 28.01 -14.27 14.35
C MET A 101 28.76 -14.44 13.03
#